data_AF-A0A6I5NA35-F1
#
_entry.id   AF-A0A6I5NA35-F1
#
_cell.length_a   1.000
_cell.length_b   1.000
_cell.length_c   1.000
_cell.angle_alpha   90.00
_cell.angle_beta   90.00
_cell.angle_gamma   90.00
#
_symmetry.space_group_name_H-M   'P 1'
#
loop_
_entity.id
_entity.type
_entity.pdbx_description
1 polymer ?
#
loop_
_entity_poly.entity_id
_entity_poly.type
_entity_poly.pdbx_seq_one_letter_code
_entity_poly.pdbx_strand_id
1 'polypeptide(L)'
;MISKRITQSAAIAGTLSFALFSSLLGSLLSLPSQAQTAEPDASAEADLEPLPDDARFECQIHERQFTVMYLPESQPDQAYPWAVPEAMGGGWSAERRCFEISDRLERYRPEGLQELRTGIENGYDTVCATTEQNPDLCQIVFTV
;
A
#
# COMPACT_ATOMS: atom_id res chain seq x y z
N MET A 1 -36.67 -24.32 -24.84
CA MET A 1 -36.18 -24.63 -26.19
C MET A 1 -34.97 -23.77 -26.46
N ILE A 2 -33.83 -24.40 -26.83
CA ILE A 2 -32.75 -23.93 -27.73
C ILE A 2 -32.24 -22.48 -27.51
N SER A 3 -30.96 -22.22 -27.20
CA SER A 3 -29.81 -22.70 -27.97
C SER A 3 -28.50 -22.55 -27.20
N LYS A 4 -27.68 -23.60 -27.27
CA LYS A 4 -26.22 -23.58 -27.02
C LYS A 4 -25.52 -22.65 -28.01
N ARG A 5 -24.28 -22.26 -27.68
CA ARG A 5 -23.05 -22.15 -28.52
C ARG A 5 -22.22 -20.96 -27.99
N ILE A 6 -20.89 -20.92 -27.96
CA ILE A 6 -19.81 -21.81 -28.43
C ILE A 6 -18.51 -21.33 -27.74
N THR A 7 -17.69 -22.30 -27.39
CA THR A 7 -16.26 -22.27 -27.04
C THR A 7 -15.41 -21.42 -28.00
N GLN A 8 -14.36 -20.75 -27.52
CA GLN A 8 -13.05 -20.80 -28.20
C GLN A 8 -11.89 -20.33 -27.31
N SER A 9 -10.95 -21.26 -27.12
CA SER A 9 -9.58 -21.06 -26.64
C SER A 9 -8.72 -20.42 -27.73
N ALA A 10 -7.65 -19.71 -27.35
CA ALA A 10 -6.43 -19.66 -28.15
C ALA A 10 -5.23 -19.26 -27.28
N ALA A 11 -4.27 -20.19 -27.18
CA ALA A 11 -2.92 -20.00 -26.70
C ALA A 11 -2.00 -19.59 -27.87
N ILE A 12 -0.98 -18.78 -27.58
CA ILE A 12 0.19 -18.51 -28.44
C ILE A 12 1.31 -18.13 -27.45
N ALA A 13 2.35 -18.90 -27.11
CA ALA A 13 3.25 -19.82 -27.83
C ALA A 13 4.20 -19.12 -28.81
N GLY A 14 5.50 -19.09 -28.46
CA GLY A 14 6.64 -18.82 -29.35
C GLY A 14 7.29 -17.45 -29.11
N THR A 15 8.61 -17.27 -29.07
CA THR A 15 9.72 -18.12 -29.52
C THR A 15 11.03 -17.68 -28.86
N LEU A 16 11.83 -18.68 -28.47
CA LEU A 16 13.25 -18.60 -28.16
C LEU A 16 14.05 -18.08 -29.37
N SER A 17 15.02 -17.20 -29.14
CA SER A 17 16.12 -16.98 -30.09
C SER A 17 17.46 -16.93 -29.36
N PHE A 18 18.31 -17.88 -29.75
CA PHE A 18 19.60 -18.24 -29.16
C PHE A 18 20.73 -17.55 -29.94
N ALA A 19 21.68 -17.01 -29.18
CA ALA A 19 23.12 -16.92 -29.41
C ALA A 19 23.68 -16.39 -30.75
N LEU A 20 24.51 -15.34 -30.64
CA LEU A 20 25.78 -15.26 -31.38
C LEU A 20 26.93 -14.90 -30.43
N PHE A 21 27.87 -15.84 -30.36
CA PHE A 21 29.16 -15.80 -29.70
C PHE A 21 30.14 -14.85 -30.42
N SER A 22 30.92 -14.06 -29.69
CA SER A 22 32.29 -13.71 -30.10
C SER A 22 33.15 -13.42 -28.88
N SER A 23 34.15 -14.27 -28.71
CA SER A 23 35.16 -14.26 -27.66
C SER A 23 36.32 -13.34 -28.03
N LEU A 24 36.79 -12.53 -27.09
CA LEU A 24 38.12 -11.89 -27.14
C LEU A 24 38.76 -11.94 -25.75
N LEU A 25 39.96 -12.52 -25.71
CA LEU A 25 40.85 -12.69 -24.56
C LEU A 25 41.20 -11.35 -23.89
N GLY A 26 41.35 -11.35 -22.57
CA GLY A 26 41.97 -10.22 -21.89
C GLY A 26 42.12 -10.37 -20.38
N SER A 27 43.25 -10.96 -19.96
CA SER A 27 44.03 -10.61 -18.76
C SER A 27 43.42 -10.82 -17.36
N LEU A 28 43.97 -11.84 -16.69
CA LEU A 28 43.91 -12.08 -15.24
C LEU A 28 44.57 -10.92 -14.47
N LEU A 29 43.76 -10.06 -13.86
CA LEU A 29 44.17 -9.22 -12.73
C LEU A 29 43.41 -9.71 -11.50
N SER A 30 44.13 -10.39 -10.62
CA SER A 30 43.66 -10.81 -9.30
C SER A 30 43.35 -9.58 -8.45
N LEU A 31 42.06 -9.26 -8.32
CA LEU A 31 41.54 -8.28 -7.38
C LEU A 31 41.66 -8.83 -5.95
N PRO A 32 42.08 -8.00 -4.97
CA PRO A 32 41.98 -8.36 -3.57
C PRO A 32 40.51 -8.54 -3.21
N SER A 33 40.21 -9.68 -2.58
CA SER A 33 38.98 -9.97 -1.85
C SER A 33 38.78 -8.91 -0.77
N GLN A 34 38.15 -7.79 -1.11
CA GLN A 34 37.50 -6.97 -0.11
C GLN A 34 36.19 -7.65 0.23
N ALA A 35 36.14 -8.19 1.44
CA ALA A 35 34.89 -8.52 2.10
C ALA A 35 33.97 -7.30 1.99
N GLN A 36 32.92 -7.41 1.18
CA GLN A 36 31.78 -6.51 1.28
C GLN A 36 31.14 -6.83 2.62
N THR A 37 31.56 -6.09 3.65
CA THR A 37 30.72 -5.86 4.81
C THR A 37 29.37 -5.44 4.24
N ALA A 38 28.35 -6.27 4.44
CA ALA A 38 26.99 -5.94 4.06
C ALA A 38 26.70 -4.55 4.60
N GLU A 39 26.53 -3.60 3.67
CA GLU A 39 26.03 -2.28 3.96
C GLU A 39 24.71 -2.47 4.71
N PRO A 40 24.49 -1.72 5.81
CA PRO A 40 23.26 -1.84 6.55
C PRO A 40 22.11 -1.54 5.60
N ASP A 41 21.23 -2.53 5.50
CA ASP A 41 19.88 -2.48 4.94
C ASP A 41 19.38 -1.03 4.88
N ALA A 42 19.49 -0.43 3.70
CA ALA A 42 18.77 0.77 3.36
C ALA A 42 17.31 0.36 3.49
N SER A 43 16.76 0.68 4.66
CA SER A 43 15.35 0.55 4.98
C SER A 43 14.60 1.02 3.76
N ALA A 44 13.67 0.20 3.27
CA ALA A 44 12.68 0.69 2.32
C ALA A 44 11.99 1.89 2.99
N GLU A 45 12.51 3.08 2.73
CA GLU A 45 11.85 4.34 2.97
C GLU A 45 10.59 4.23 2.13
N ALA A 46 9.49 3.84 2.77
CA ALA A 46 8.19 4.01 2.18
C ALA A 46 8.13 5.50 1.81
N ASP A 47 7.93 5.80 0.53
CA ASP A 47 7.50 7.11 0.05
C ASP A 47 6.19 7.43 0.78
N LEU A 48 6.30 7.92 2.01
CA LEU A 48 5.20 8.40 2.82
C LEU A 48 5.14 9.90 2.57
N GLU A 49 4.05 10.34 1.94
CA GLU A 49 3.77 11.77 1.85
C GLU A 49 3.68 12.33 3.28
N PRO A 50 4.32 13.49 3.57
CA PRO A 50 4.18 14.12 4.86
C PRO A 50 2.72 14.52 5.09
N LEU A 51 2.19 14.19 6.27
CA LEU A 51 0.83 14.58 6.67
C LEU A 51 0.72 16.10 6.81
N PRO A 52 -0.49 16.68 6.63
CA PRO A 52 -0.70 18.12 6.78
C PRO A 52 -0.49 18.57 8.24
N ASP A 53 -0.14 19.84 8.45
CA ASP A 53 0.10 20.42 9.79
C ASP A 53 -1.15 20.39 10.70
N ASP A 54 -2.36 20.28 10.11
CA ASP A 54 -3.65 20.15 10.79
C ASP A 54 -4.23 18.72 10.70
N ALA A 55 -3.36 17.71 10.58
CA ALA A 55 -3.77 16.32 10.52
C ALA A 55 -4.63 15.91 11.73
N ARG A 56 -5.70 15.15 11.46
CA ARG A 56 -6.63 14.61 12.46
C ARG A 56 -6.53 13.11 12.58
N PHE A 57 -5.89 12.45 11.64
CA PHE A 57 -5.59 11.03 11.63
C PHE A 57 -4.09 10.85 11.44
N GLU A 58 -3.47 10.17 12.40
CA GLU A 58 -2.04 9.91 12.38
C GLU A 58 -1.76 8.46 12.75
N CYS A 59 -0.75 7.88 12.12
CA CYS A 59 -0.23 6.59 12.56
C CYS A 59 0.72 6.80 13.74
N GLN A 60 0.41 6.18 14.88
CA GLN A 60 1.23 6.25 16.08
C GLN A 60 1.43 4.86 16.69
N ILE A 61 2.47 4.70 17.50
CA ILE A 61 2.62 3.51 18.34
C ILE A 61 1.81 3.73 19.62
N HIS A 62 0.73 2.96 19.76
CA HIS A 62 -0.13 2.95 20.94
C HIS A 62 -0.19 1.52 21.51
N GLU A 63 0.04 1.35 22.81
CA GLU A 63 0.04 0.03 23.48
C GLU A 63 0.95 -1.03 22.83
N ARG A 64 2.06 -0.60 22.20
CA ARG A 64 3.02 -1.42 21.43
C ARG A 64 2.48 -1.93 20.08
N GLN A 65 1.42 -1.31 19.55
CA GLN A 65 0.84 -1.62 18.25
C GLN A 65 0.81 -0.34 17.39
N PHE A 66 0.98 -0.50 16.08
CA PHE A 66 0.73 0.59 15.14
C PHE A 66 -0.78 0.83 15.09
N THR A 67 -1.19 2.03 15.47
CA THR A 67 -2.58 2.42 15.66
C THR A 67 -2.82 3.74 14.95
N VAL A 68 -3.87 3.78 14.15
CA VAL A 68 -4.39 5.03 13.60
C VAL A 68 -5.08 5.75 14.75
N MET A 69 -4.58 6.93 15.10
CA MET A 69 -5.07 7.78 16.16
C MET A 69 -5.88 8.93 15.58
N TYR A 70 -7.00 9.27 16.22
CA TYR A 70 -7.79 10.46 15.91
C TYR A 70 -7.44 11.61 16.88
N LEU A 71 -7.07 12.77 16.32
CA LEU A 71 -6.69 13.99 17.01
C LEU A 71 -7.77 15.07 16.80
N PRO A 72 -8.69 15.26 17.77
CA PRO A 72 -9.72 16.30 17.68
C PRO A 72 -9.17 17.72 17.88
N GLU A 73 -9.46 18.63 16.96
CA GLU A 73 -9.12 20.08 17.10
C GLU A 73 -9.70 20.71 18.37
N SER A 74 -10.87 20.25 18.82
CA SER A 74 -11.50 20.78 20.04
C SER A 74 -10.77 20.36 21.31
N GLN A 75 -9.90 19.36 21.23
CA GLN A 75 -9.17 18.77 22.36
C GLN A 75 -7.73 18.42 21.90
N PRO A 76 -6.87 19.42 21.65
CA PRO A 76 -5.56 19.22 21.01
C PRO A 76 -4.59 18.34 21.81
N ASP A 77 -4.79 18.22 23.13
CA ASP A 77 -3.98 17.37 24.00
C ASP A 77 -4.51 15.93 24.12
N GLN A 78 -5.52 15.56 23.33
CA GLN A 78 -6.16 14.24 23.38
C GLN A 78 -6.02 13.51 22.06
N ALA A 79 -5.77 12.21 22.14
CA ALA A 79 -5.75 11.31 20.99
C ALA A 79 -6.56 10.06 21.32
N TYR A 80 -7.32 9.58 20.34
CA TYR A 80 -8.23 8.45 20.49
C TYR A 80 -7.88 7.34 19.52
N PRO A 81 -7.70 6.08 19.96
CA PRO A 81 -7.44 4.99 19.04
C PRO A 81 -8.65 4.78 18.13
N TRP A 82 -8.39 4.73 16.82
CA TRP A 82 -9.43 4.59 15.80
C TRP A 82 -9.37 3.23 15.09
N ALA A 83 -8.17 2.78 14.67
CA ALA A 83 -8.00 1.44 14.10
C ALA A 83 -6.60 0.87 14.36
N VAL A 84 -6.54 -0.45 14.54
CA VAL A 84 -5.30 -1.21 14.71
C VAL A 84 -5.16 -2.21 13.54
N PRO A 85 -4.45 -1.85 12.46
CA PRO A 85 -4.34 -2.71 11.29
C PRO A 85 -3.40 -3.91 11.53
N GLU A 86 -3.75 -5.04 10.93
CA GLU A 86 -2.91 -6.24 10.89
C GLU A 86 -2.18 -6.37 9.55
N ALA A 87 -1.07 -7.12 9.55
CA ALA A 87 -0.30 -7.37 8.33
C ALA A 87 -1.10 -8.23 7.32
N MET A 88 -1.06 -7.89 6.02
CA MET A 88 -1.71 -8.67 4.95
C MET A 88 -0.75 -9.61 4.21
N GLY A 89 0.54 -9.58 4.56
CA GLY A 89 1.59 -10.20 3.75
C GLY A 89 1.90 -9.38 2.49
N GLY A 90 2.73 -9.92 1.60
CA GLY A 90 3.08 -9.25 0.33
C GLY A 90 3.75 -7.88 0.48
N GLY A 91 4.41 -7.61 1.61
CA GLY A 91 5.02 -6.31 1.92
C GLY A 91 4.10 -5.31 2.63
N TRP A 92 2.84 -5.66 2.87
CA TRP A 92 1.90 -4.87 3.69
C TRP A 92 2.04 -5.22 5.17
N SER A 93 3.01 -4.60 5.83
CA SER A 93 3.16 -4.64 7.29
C SER A 93 2.04 -3.83 7.99
N ALA A 94 1.81 -4.09 9.28
CA ALA A 94 0.88 -3.31 10.09
C ALA A 94 1.23 -1.81 10.10
N GLU A 95 2.52 -1.48 10.19
CA GLU A 95 3.03 -0.11 10.09
C GLU A 95 2.65 0.55 8.76
N ARG A 96 2.99 -0.09 7.64
CA ARG A 96 2.70 0.45 6.31
C ARG A 96 1.21 0.68 6.10
N ARG A 97 0.38 -0.25 6.57
CA ARG A 97 -1.07 -0.10 6.52
C ARG A 97 -1.56 1.04 7.41
N CYS A 98 -1.02 1.20 8.60
CA CYS A 98 -1.37 2.29 9.51
C CYS A 98 -1.09 3.66 8.90
N PHE A 99 0.07 3.84 8.26
CA PHE A 99 0.38 5.06 7.51
C PHE A 99 -0.56 5.28 6.33
N GLU A 100 -0.76 4.28 5.48
CA GLU A 100 -1.65 4.37 4.30
C GLU A 100 -3.10 4.73 4.70
N ILE A 101 -3.60 4.14 5.78
CA ILE A 101 -4.94 4.43 6.29
C ILE A 101 -5.06 5.88 6.76
N SER A 102 -4.07 6.35 7.52
CA SER A 102 -4.05 7.71 8.04
C SER A 102 -3.99 8.74 6.90
N ASP A 103 -3.09 8.51 5.95
CA ASP A 103 -2.91 9.33 4.76
C ASP A 103 -4.19 9.40 3.90
N ARG A 104 -4.88 8.28 3.66
CA ARG A 104 -6.16 8.29 2.91
C ARG A 104 -7.24 9.07 3.63
N LEU A 105 -7.37 8.91 4.94
CA LEU A 105 -8.34 9.67 5.73
C LEU A 105 -8.06 11.17 5.65
N GLU A 106 -6.79 11.58 5.77
CA GLU A 106 -6.39 12.98 5.62
C GLU A 106 -6.60 13.50 4.20
N ARG A 107 -6.36 12.69 3.17
CA ARG A 107 -6.63 13.05 1.77
C ARG A 107 -8.12 13.29 1.52
N TYR A 108 -9.00 12.52 2.14
CA TYR A 108 -10.46 12.65 1.97
C TYR A 108 -11.08 13.75 2.85
N ARG A 109 -10.40 14.16 3.92
CA ARG A 109 -10.86 15.21 4.83
C ARG A 109 -11.17 16.55 4.13
N PRO A 110 -10.28 17.13 3.30
CA PRO A 110 -10.56 18.36 2.56
C PRO A 110 -11.63 18.18 1.47
N GLU A 111 -11.99 16.95 1.12
CA GLU A 111 -13.11 16.66 0.23
C GLU A 111 -14.49 16.71 0.92
N GLY A 112 -14.52 16.99 2.24
CA GLY A 112 -15.72 16.94 3.05
C GLY A 112 -16.09 15.51 3.40
N LEU A 113 -15.22 14.80 4.12
CA LEU A 113 -15.50 13.45 4.63
C LEU A 113 -16.78 13.45 5.49
N GLN A 114 -17.87 12.91 4.94
CA GLN A 114 -19.20 12.91 5.58
C GLN A 114 -19.43 11.69 6.46
N GLU A 115 -19.08 10.52 5.94
CA GLU A 115 -19.34 9.25 6.61
C GLU A 115 -18.35 8.18 6.18
N LEU A 116 -18.24 7.17 7.04
CA LEU A 116 -17.53 5.92 6.77
C LEU A 116 -18.56 4.80 6.68
N ARG A 117 -18.46 4.01 5.62
CA ARG A 117 -19.37 2.89 5.35
C ARG A 117 -18.56 1.62 5.20
N THR A 118 -19.13 0.49 5.60
CA THR A 118 -18.60 -0.82 5.24
C THR A 118 -19.23 -1.29 3.92
N GLY A 119 -18.47 -2.03 3.12
CA GLY A 119 -18.91 -2.54 1.83
C GLY A 119 -18.11 -3.76 1.40
N ILE A 120 -18.36 -4.22 0.17
CA ILE A 120 -17.59 -5.28 -0.46
C ILE A 120 -17.11 -4.77 -1.81
N GLU A 121 -15.79 -4.74 -2.02
CA GLU A 121 -15.17 -4.33 -3.28
C GLU A 121 -14.20 -5.41 -3.76
N ASN A 122 -14.36 -5.86 -5.01
CA ASN A 122 -13.59 -6.99 -5.58
C ASN A 122 -13.58 -8.28 -4.73
N GLY A 123 -14.65 -8.51 -3.96
CA GLY A 123 -14.79 -9.69 -3.09
C GLY A 123 -14.16 -9.56 -1.71
N TYR A 124 -13.67 -8.38 -1.33
CA TYR A 124 -13.11 -8.09 -0.01
C TYR A 124 -14.01 -7.15 0.77
N ASP A 125 -14.13 -7.36 2.09
CA ASP A 125 -14.77 -6.39 2.98
C ASP A 125 -13.93 -5.11 3.03
N THR A 126 -14.57 -3.96 2.86
CA THR A 126 -13.92 -2.65 2.81
C THR A 126 -14.57 -1.65 3.75
N VAL A 127 -13.76 -0.70 4.22
CA VAL A 127 -14.24 0.56 4.78
C VAL A 127 -14.01 1.65 3.74
N CYS A 128 -15.10 2.27 3.30
CA CYS A 128 -15.14 3.35 2.34
C CYS A 128 -15.42 4.68 3.03
N ALA A 129 -14.82 5.75 2.53
CA ALA A 129 -15.22 7.12 2.79
C ALA A 129 -16.22 7.59 1.71
N THR A 130 -17.25 8.30 2.15
CA THR A 130 -18.10 9.13 1.29
C THR A 130 -17.79 10.59 1.59
N THR A 131 -17.52 11.36 0.53
CA THR A 131 -17.15 12.78 0.66
C THR A 131 -18.20 13.67 -0.01
N GLU A 132 -18.24 14.96 0.32
CA GLU A 132 -19.12 15.93 -0.35
C GLU A 132 -18.77 16.09 -1.82
N GLN A 133 -17.48 16.03 -2.16
CA GLN A 133 -17.04 16.11 -3.55
C GLN A 133 -17.37 14.84 -4.35
N ASN A 134 -17.35 13.67 -3.71
CA ASN A 134 -17.55 12.37 -4.35
C ASN A 134 -18.63 11.54 -3.61
N PRO A 135 -19.91 11.94 -3.64
CA PRO A 135 -20.97 11.30 -2.84
C PRO A 135 -21.34 9.89 -3.32
N ASP A 136 -21.09 9.58 -4.59
CA ASP A 136 -21.47 8.31 -5.23
C ASP A 136 -20.32 7.29 -5.31
N LEU A 137 -19.11 7.65 -4.88
CA LEU A 137 -17.92 6.79 -4.95
C LEU A 137 -17.60 6.17 -3.58
N CYS A 138 -17.24 4.87 -3.59
CA CYS A 138 -16.53 4.27 -2.45
C CYS A 138 -15.06 4.65 -2.56
N GLN A 139 -14.62 5.63 -1.78
CA GLN A 139 -13.22 5.94 -1.64
C GLN A 139 -12.62 5.02 -0.58
N ILE A 140 -11.89 3.99 -1.01
CA ILE A 140 -11.41 2.94 -0.10
C ILE A 140 -10.41 3.52 0.90
N VAL A 141 -10.75 3.45 2.18
CA VAL A 141 -9.79 3.71 3.26
C VAL A 141 -8.94 2.47 3.45
N PHE A 142 -9.56 1.32 3.74
CA PHE A 142 -8.87 0.03 3.83
C PHE A 142 -9.78 -1.16 3.50
N THR A 143 -9.14 -2.27 3.14
CA THR A 143 -9.74 -3.61 3.10
C THR A 143 -9.50 -4.31 4.43
N VAL A 144 -10.35 -5.23 4.84
CA VAL A 144 -10.14 -6.04 6.06
C VAL A 144 -9.21 -7.21 5.76
#